data_AF-A0A1V4H0R5-F1
#
_entry.id   AF-A0A1V4H0R5-F1
#
_cell.length_a   1.000
_cell.length_b   1.000
_cell.length_c   1.000
_cell.angle_alpha   90.00
_cell.angle_beta   90.00
_cell.angle_gamma   90.00
#
_symmetry.space_group_name_H-M   'P 1'
#
loop_
_entity.id
_entity.type
_entity.pdbx_description
1 polymer ?
#
loop_
_entity_poly.entity_id
_entity_poly.type
_entity_poly.pdbx_seq_one_letter_code
_entity_poly.pdbx_strand_id
1 'polypeptide(L)'
;MTLTRFPINKKTLLIGAIALSLTVGGIALSGSLLGNLSRNQKSAKDSVNAESSAGVASMVVAPATASVDSSDGQTHTETTQAVSYVALADATLDVAQRQNIARQIKNLEHTGSTSGGVLTHEFKSATHAKMSYRFGRKQPLAFEMVKIKDALPSGFVLTGRAYEGVLGKTGFDGVYRLFEHPSTKARLEITETHIHPDKPLTLIKELYREDLNGTPLRFEQLIDKKSDVYYHGEFVAGDRYVSMTSRGMNLPEFMTVVDVTLTQAKAVQKGL
;
A
#
# COMPACT_ATOMS: atom_id res chain seq x y z
N MET A 1 51.22 9.74 -19.19
CA MET A 1 49.78 9.40 -19.26
C MET A 1 49.26 9.41 -17.83
N THR A 2 48.48 10.44 -17.48
CA THR A 2 48.14 10.80 -16.11
C THR A 2 46.66 10.49 -15.90
N LEU A 3 46.34 9.61 -14.95
CA LEU A 3 44.97 9.25 -14.57
C LEU A 3 44.45 10.24 -13.52
N THR A 4 43.59 11.17 -13.94
CA THR A 4 42.84 12.06 -13.07
C THR A 4 41.61 11.35 -12.51
N ARG A 5 41.55 11.23 -11.17
CA ARG A 5 40.38 10.79 -10.42
C ARG A 5 39.33 11.92 -10.39
N PHE A 6 38.09 11.60 -10.76
CA PHE A 6 36.93 12.48 -10.54
C PHE A 6 36.39 12.32 -9.11
N PRO A 7 36.04 13.41 -8.40
CA PRO A 7 35.40 13.33 -7.10
C PRO A 7 33.89 13.07 -7.26
N ILE A 8 33.38 12.05 -6.56
CA ILE A 8 31.95 11.77 -6.43
C ILE A 8 31.36 12.76 -5.43
N ASN A 9 30.59 13.72 -5.94
CA ASN A 9 29.78 14.64 -5.13
C ASN A 9 28.53 13.90 -4.62
N LYS A 10 28.35 13.83 -3.29
CA LYS A 10 27.16 13.28 -2.64
C LYS A 10 25.98 14.23 -2.82
N LYS A 11 25.15 13.98 -3.83
CA LYS A 11 23.77 14.50 -3.91
C LYS A 11 22.77 13.35 -3.81
N THR A 12 21.99 13.39 -2.74
CA THR A 12 20.62 12.94 -2.53
C THR A 12 20.09 11.91 -3.54
N LEU A 13 20.09 10.63 -3.14
CA LEU A 13 19.38 9.57 -3.84
C LEU A 13 17.91 9.61 -3.40
N LEU A 14 17.09 10.23 -4.24
CA LEU A 14 15.63 10.26 -4.13
C LEU A 14 15.11 8.85 -4.43
N ILE A 15 14.67 8.13 -3.40
CA ILE A 15 14.05 6.81 -3.54
C ILE A 15 12.61 7.05 -4.02
N GLY A 16 12.38 6.74 -5.29
CA GLY A 16 11.06 6.79 -5.92
C GLY A 16 10.21 5.61 -5.49
N ALA A 17 9.66 5.69 -4.28
CA ALA A 17 8.42 5.03 -3.90
C ALA A 17 7.45 6.16 -3.53
N ILE A 18 6.61 6.60 -4.48
CA ILE A 18 5.36 7.28 -4.10
C ILE A 18 4.41 6.15 -3.70
N ALA A 19 4.71 5.53 -2.56
CA ALA A 19 3.63 5.30 -1.62
C ALA A 19 3.13 6.70 -1.31
N LEU A 20 1.85 6.96 -1.56
CA LEU A 20 1.19 8.12 -0.99
C LEU A 20 1.36 7.99 0.52
N SER A 21 2.42 8.58 1.06
CA SER A 21 2.53 8.86 2.48
C SER A 21 1.46 9.90 2.75
N LEU A 22 0.28 9.43 3.13
CA LEU A 22 -0.64 10.21 3.94
C LEU A 22 0.04 10.42 5.30
N THR A 23 0.99 11.34 5.35
CA THR A 23 1.30 12.07 6.58
C THR A 23 0.18 13.09 6.76
N VAL A 24 -0.90 12.65 7.42
CA VAL A 24 -1.76 13.57 8.16
C VAL A 24 -1.25 13.55 9.60
N GLY A 25 -0.90 14.73 10.11
CA GLY A 25 -0.49 14.93 11.50
C GLY A 25 0.94 15.42 11.64
N GLY A 26 1.14 16.72 11.48
CA GLY A 26 2.34 17.37 11.97
C GLY A 26 2.40 17.30 13.49
N ILE A 27 3.36 16.53 14.02
CA ILE A 27 4.03 16.83 15.30
C ILE A 27 5.51 16.58 15.07
N ALA A 28 6.30 17.64 15.15
CA ALA A 28 7.74 17.57 15.24
C ALA A 28 8.12 16.98 16.61
N LEU A 29 8.86 15.87 16.63
CA LEU A 29 9.77 15.56 17.71
C LEU A 29 11.12 15.19 17.11
N SER A 30 12.06 16.12 17.24
CA SER A 30 13.49 15.92 17.10
C SER A 30 13.97 14.81 18.03
N GLY A 31 14.62 13.79 17.48
CA GLY A 31 15.29 12.75 18.25
C GLY A 31 16.26 11.99 17.37
N SER A 32 17.50 12.49 17.31
CA SER A 32 18.66 11.78 16.76
C SER A 32 18.85 10.42 17.41
N LEU A 33 19.16 9.37 16.66
CA LEU A 33 20.18 8.40 17.09
C LEU A 33 20.74 7.61 15.89
N LEU A 34 21.99 7.93 15.56
CA LEU A 34 22.94 7.08 14.85
C LEU A 34 23.42 5.96 15.80
N GLY A 35 23.66 4.77 15.27
CA GLY A 35 24.34 3.65 15.94
C GLY A 35 23.35 2.59 16.45
N ASN A 36 23.57 1.29 16.32
CA ASN A 36 24.80 0.54 16.09
C ASN A 36 24.46 -0.83 15.49
N LEU A 37 25.25 -1.26 14.51
CA LEU A 37 25.53 -2.68 14.31
C LEU A 37 26.20 -3.21 15.59
N SER A 38 25.66 -4.27 16.19
CA SER A 38 26.44 -5.10 17.11
C SER A 38 26.14 -6.57 16.92
N ARG A 39 27.20 -7.30 16.57
CA ARG A 39 27.34 -8.76 16.71
C ARG A 39 27.44 -9.11 18.20
N ASN A 40 26.78 -10.20 18.60
CA ASN A 40 27.30 -11.21 19.53
C ASN A 40 26.29 -12.36 19.52
N GLN A 41 26.57 -13.57 19.04
CA GLN A 41 27.52 -14.57 19.54
C GLN A 41 27.56 -14.77 21.06
N LYS A 42 27.02 -15.94 21.44
CA LYS A 42 27.57 -16.94 22.38
C LYS A 42 26.90 -17.04 23.76
N SER A 43 26.28 -18.22 23.90
CA SER A 43 25.73 -18.87 25.09
C SER A 43 26.82 -19.43 26.01
N ALA A 44 26.66 -19.24 27.32
CA ALA A 44 26.96 -20.16 28.45
C ALA A 44 26.50 -19.44 29.74
N LYS A 45 25.53 -19.93 30.52
CA LYS A 45 25.51 -21.04 31.51
C LYS A 45 25.91 -20.57 32.92
N ASP A 46 25.04 -20.89 33.90
CA ASP A 46 25.17 -21.00 35.38
C ASP A 46 24.02 -20.22 36.10
N SER A 47 22.95 -20.87 36.60
CA SER A 47 22.75 -21.52 37.94
C SER A 47 22.82 -20.52 39.12
N VAL A 48 22.00 -20.47 40.18
CA VAL A 48 20.95 -21.32 40.80
C VAL A 48 20.37 -20.53 42.02
N ASN A 49 19.10 -20.78 42.40
CA ASN A 49 18.41 -20.56 43.71
C ASN A 49 18.30 -19.12 44.31
N ALA A 50 17.31 -18.74 45.14
CA ALA A 50 16.36 -19.47 46.00
C ALA A 50 15.08 -18.64 46.31
N GLU A 51 13.98 -19.34 46.58
CA GLU A 51 12.99 -19.19 47.68
C GLU A 51 12.44 -17.79 48.09
N SER A 52 11.11 -17.56 48.07
CA SER A 52 10.05 -17.96 49.02
C SER A 52 9.73 -16.86 50.05
N SER A 53 8.48 -16.39 50.08
CA SER A 53 7.63 -16.46 51.29
C SER A 53 6.31 -15.69 51.10
N ALA A 54 5.29 -16.23 51.75
CA ALA A 54 3.89 -15.86 51.72
C ALA A 54 3.56 -14.59 52.53
N GLY A 55 2.39 -14.01 52.27
CA GLY A 55 1.86 -12.86 53.03
C GLY A 55 0.40 -12.54 52.76
N VAL A 56 -0.49 -13.39 53.28
CA VAL A 56 -1.88 -13.21 53.76
C VAL A 56 -2.68 -11.89 53.54
N ALA A 57 -3.92 -12.11 53.10
CA ALA A 57 -5.21 -11.56 53.56
C ALA A 57 -5.56 -10.06 53.37
N SER A 58 -6.66 -9.78 52.65
CA SER A 58 -7.97 -9.51 53.29
C SER A 58 -9.06 -9.22 52.24
N MET A 59 -10.25 -9.76 52.49
CA MET A 59 -11.47 -9.65 51.69
C MET A 59 -12.54 -9.00 52.59
N VAL A 60 -13.18 -7.92 52.16
CA VAL A 60 -14.44 -7.41 52.74
C VAL A 60 -15.31 -6.82 51.63
N VAL A 61 -16.58 -7.22 51.61
CA VAL A 61 -17.62 -6.84 50.64
C VAL A 61 -18.77 -6.11 51.36
N ALA A 62 -19.14 -4.94 50.80
CA ALA A 62 -20.46 -4.25 50.73
C ALA A 62 -21.12 -3.71 52.04
N PRO A 63 -22.15 -2.80 52.00
CA PRO A 63 -23.02 -2.39 50.87
C PRO A 63 -23.52 -0.89 50.79
N ALA A 64 -24.28 -0.63 49.71
CA ALA A 64 -25.49 0.22 49.56
C ALA A 64 -25.45 1.73 49.14
N THR A 65 -25.91 1.95 47.89
CA THR A 65 -26.89 2.94 47.35
C THR A 65 -26.78 4.45 47.59
N ALA A 66 -26.71 5.23 46.49
CA ALA A 66 -27.68 6.28 46.10
C ALA A 66 -27.36 6.92 44.72
N SER A 67 -28.38 6.92 43.84
CA SER A 67 -28.79 7.87 42.79
C SER A 67 -27.82 8.91 42.18
N VAL A 68 -27.89 9.09 40.84
CA VAL A 68 -28.31 10.33 40.12
C VAL A 68 -28.20 10.10 38.60
N ASP A 69 -29.37 10.18 37.94
CA ASP A 69 -29.74 10.93 36.74
C ASP A 69 -28.93 10.88 35.41
N SER A 70 -29.76 10.85 34.34
CA SER A 70 -29.59 11.48 33.03
C SER A 70 -28.78 10.85 31.89
N SER A 71 -29.50 10.75 30.77
CA SER A 71 -29.09 10.69 29.36
C SER A 71 -28.54 9.37 28.82
N ASP A 72 -29.45 8.57 28.27
CA ASP A 72 -29.13 7.67 27.15
C ASP A 72 -28.78 8.55 25.93
N GLY A 73 -27.55 9.07 25.94
CA GLY A 73 -26.91 9.56 24.74
C GLY A 73 -26.75 8.38 23.79
N GLN A 74 -27.55 8.35 22.73
CA GLN A 74 -27.26 7.55 21.55
C GLN A 74 -25.82 7.86 21.13
N THR A 75 -24.90 6.95 21.43
CA THR A 75 -23.60 6.89 20.80
C THR A 75 -23.86 6.58 19.33
N HIS A 76 -24.03 7.63 18.53
CA HIS A 76 -23.74 7.59 17.11
C HIS A 76 -22.28 7.14 17.01
N THR A 77 -22.06 5.84 16.83
CA THR A 77 -20.84 5.35 16.23
C THR A 77 -20.85 5.86 14.81
N GLU A 78 -20.35 7.09 14.62
CA GLU A 78 -19.92 7.58 13.32
C GLU A 78 -18.98 6.52 12.77
N THR A 79 -19.49 5.75 11.82
CA THR A 79 -18.67 4.77 11.12
C THR A 79 -17.83 5.60 10.19
N THR A 80 -16.64 6.02 10.64
CA THR A 80 -15.69 6.75 9.80
C THR A 80 -15.48 5.94 8.53
N GLN A 81 -15.94 6.45 7.39
CA GLN A 81 -15.69 5.80 6.12
C GLN A 81 -14.17 5.76 5.93
N ALA A 82 -13.61 4.55 5.84
CA ALA A 82 -12.17 4.35 5.68
C ALA A 82 -11.63 4.95 4.38
N VAL A 83 -12.51 5.27 3.42
CA VAL A 83 -12.15 5.92 2.15
C VAL A 83 -13.12 7.06 1.88
N SER A 84 -12.58 8.21 1.46
CA SER A 84 -13.38 9.36 1.00
C SER A 84 -12.86 9.86 -0.34
N TYR A 85 -13.79 10.23 -1.23
CA TYR A 85 -13.48 10.92 -2.48
C TYR A 85 -13.90 12.37 -2.33
N VAL A 86 -12.93 13.27 -2.32
CA VAL A 86 -13.15 14.72 -2.17
C VAL A 86 -12.82 15.43 -3.46
N ALA A 87 -13.52 16.52 -3.76
CA ALA A 87 -13.12 17.40 -4.85
C ALA A 87 -11.76 18.04 -4.52
N LEU A 88 -10.96 18.34 -5.54
CA LEU A 88 -9.68 19.02 -5.34
C LEU A 88 -9.89 20.34 -4.58
N ALA A 89 -10.97 21.06 -4.86
CA ALA A 89 -11.32 22.32 -4.18
C ALA A 89 -11.44 22.15 -2.66
N ASP A 90 -12.01 21.04 -2.21
CA ASP A 90 -12.33 20.78 -0.80
C ASP A 90 -11.21 20.04 -0.05
N ALA A 91 -10.23 19.50 -0.79
CA ALA A 91 -9.12 18.76 -0.21
C ALA A 91 -8.21 19.67 0.63
N THR A 92 -7.85 19.22 1.84
CA THR A 92 -6.84 19.88 2.68
C THR A 92 -5.44 19.52 2.19
N LEU A 93 -4.92 20.31 1.25
CA LEU A 93 -3.62 20.11 0.60
C LEU A 93 -2.79 21.38 0.65
N ASP A 94 -1.47 21.22 0.71
CA ASP A 94 -0.55 22.34 0.52
C ASP A 94 -0.61 22.86 -0.93
N VAL A 95 -0.04 24.06 -1.14
CA VAL A 95 -0.07 24.74 -2.45
C VAL A 95 0.62 23.91 -3.53
N ALA A 96 1.75 23.26 -3.22
CA ALA A 96 2.53 22.49 -4.19
C ALA A 96 1.82 21.19 -4.58
N GLN A 97 1.23 20.50 -3.62
CA GLN A 97 0.38 19.32 -3.82
C GLN A 97 -0.82 19.66 -4.69
N ARG A 98 -1.55 20.73 -4.34
CA ARG A 98 -2.72 21.19 -5.11
C ARG A 98 -2.35 21.52 -6.55
N GLN A 99 -1.24 22.21 -6.78
CA GLN A 99 -0.75 22.51 -8.13
C GLN A 99 -0.34 21.25 -8.90
N ASN A 100 0.32 20.29 -8.24
CA ASN A 100 0.70 19.03 -8.85
C ASN A 100 -0.54 18.24 -9.28
N ILE A 101 -1.53 18.11 -8.40
CA ILE A 101 -2.78 17.38 -8.70
C ILE A 101 -3.56 18.10 -9.79
N ALA A 102 -3.66 19.44 -9.76
CA ALA A 102 -4.30 20.21 -10.83
C ALA A 102 -3.64 19.95 -12.20
N ARG A 103 -2.30 19.82 -12.24
CA ARG A 103 -1.59 19.44 -13.46
C ARG A 103 -1.90 18.00 -13.88
N GLN A 104 -1.94 17.05 -12.95
CA GLN A 104 -2.31 15.66 -13.24
C GLN A 104 -3.73 15.56 -13.82
N ILE A 105 -4.69 16.31 -13.26
CA ILE A 105 -6.07 16.41 -13.77
C ILE A 105 -6.07 16.92 -15.21
N LYS A 106 -5.34 18.01 -15.50
CA LYS A 106 -5.21 18.54 -16.87
C LYS A 106 -4.56 17.54 -17.83
N ASN A 107 -3.52 16.84 -17.39
CA ASN A 107 -2.90 15.80 -18.21
C ASN A 107 -3.89 14.67 -18.49
N LEU A 108 -4.65 14.24 -17.48
CA LEU A 108 -5.67 13.21 -17.62
C LEU A 108 -6.78 13.63 -18.62
N GLU A 109 -7.19 14.89 -18.62
CA GLU A 109 -8.13 15.46 -19.61
C GLU A 109 -7.60 15.42 -21.03
N HIS A 110 -6.31 15.70 -21.19
CA HIS A 110 -5.74 15.90 -22.51
C HIS A 110 -5.21 14.61 -23.14
N THR A 111 -4.60 13.74 -22.33
CA THR A 111 -3.86 12.57 -22.80
C THR A 111 -4.39 11.26 -22.22
N GLY A 112 -5.36 11.28 -21.31
CA GLY A 112 -5.80 10.08 -20.60
C GLY A 112 -4.75 9.52 -19.63
N SER A 113 -3.79 10.35 -19.17
CA SER A 113 -2.79 9.93 -18.19
C SER A 113 -2.34 11.09 -17.30
N THR A 114 -2.13 10.83 -16.02
CA THR A 114 -1.65 11.80 -15.02
C THR A 114 -0.21 12.26 -15.29
N SER A 115 0.62 11.42 -15.91
CA SER A 115 1.99 11.74 -16.29
C SER A 115 2.11 12.44 -17.65
N GLY A 116 1.01 12.57 -18.40
CA GLY A 116 1.04 12.99 -19.80
C GLY A 116 1.36 11.85 -20.77
N GLY A 117 1.08 10.59 -20.38
CA GLY A 117 1.24 9.40 -21.22
C GLY A 117 2.63 8.76 -21.18
N VAL A 118 3.49 9.16 -20.23
CA VAL A 118 4.86 8.64 -20.10
C VAL A 118 5.00 7.72 -18.90
N LEU A 119 5.92 6.76 -19.00
CA LEU A 119 6.29 5.93 -17.86
C LEU A 119 7.01 6.74 -16.79
N THR A 120 6.65 6.49 -15.53
CA THR A 120 7.23 7.13 -14.36
C THR A 120 7.74 6.12 -13.36
N HIS A 121 6.91 5.17 -12.90
CA HIS A 121 7.21 4.27 -11.78
C HIS A 121 7.00 2.79 -12.08
N GLU A 122 6.48 2.48 -13.27
CA GLU A 122 6.03 1.15 -13.66
C GLU A 122 7.20 0.16 -13.68
N PHE A 123 7.00 -1.01 -13.08
CA PHE A 123 7.97 -2.12 -12.99
C PHE A 123 9.30 -1.79 -12.27
N LYS A 124 9.40 -0.66 -11.55
CA LYS A 124 10.62 -0.32 -10.78
C LYS A 124 10.93 -1.32 -9.66
N SER A 125 9.91 -1.88 -9.01
CA SER A 125 10.06 -2.87 -7.94
C SER A 125 10.30 -4.30 -8.45
N ALA A 126 10.21 -4.53 -9.76
CA ALA A 126 10.20 -5.89 -10.32
C ALA A 126 11.45 -6.71 -9.99
N THR A 127 12.65 -6.12 -10.11
CA THR A 127 13.90 -6.83 -9.82
C THR A 127 13.96 -7.24 -8.35
N HIS A 128 13.63 -6.32 -7.45
CA HIS A 128 13.58 -6.61 -6.01
C HIS A 128 12.56 -7.71 -5.71
N ALA A 129 11.35 -7.61 -6.28
CA ALA A 129 10.30 -8.61 -6.10
C ALA A 129 10.69 -10.00 -6.62
N LYS A 130 11.41 -10.09 -7.75
CA LYS A 130 11.94 -11.38 -8.27
C LYS A 130 12.94 -12.00 -7.30
N MET A 131 13.85 -11.19 -6.75
CA MET A 131 14.84 -11.67 -5.79
C MET A 131 14.18 -12.14 -4.49
N SER A 132 13.27 -11.33 -3.94
CA SER A 132 12.49 -11.67 -2.74
C SER A 132 11.61 -12.90 -2.94
N TYR A 133 11.07 -13.13 -4.13
CA TYR A 133 10.30 -14.33 -4.42
C TYR A 133 11.15 -15.60 -4.49
N ARG A 134 12.33 -15.52 -5.11
CA ARG A 134 13.22 -16.67 -5.32
C ARG A 134 13.99 -17.07 -4.06
N PHE A 135 14.43 -16.08 -3.28
CA PHE A 135 15.37 -16.30 -2.18
C PHE A 135 14.82 -15.86 -0.82
N GLY A 136 13.75 -15.07 -0.80
CA GLY A 136 13.13 -14.59 0.43
C GLY A 136 12.14 -15.59 1.03
N ARG A 137 11.84 -15.40 2.31
CA ARG A 137 10.78 -16.13 2.99
C ARG A 137 9.44 -15.42 2.79
N LYS A 138 8.35 -16.20 2.72
CA LYS A 138 7.01 -15.64 2.80
C LYS A 138 6.85 -14.92 4.15
N GLN A 139 6.29 -13.72 4.11
CA GLN A 139 5.98 -12.91 5.28
C GLN A 139 4.48 -12.91 5.51
N PRO A 140 4.01 -12.73 6.75
CA PRO A 140 2.60 -12.55 7.04
C PRO A 140 2.09 -11.23 6.45
N LEU A 141 0.82 -11.23 6.04
CA LEU A 141 0.08 -10.06 5.61
C LEU A 141 -1.07 -9.80 6.58
N ALA A 142 -1.39 -8.53 6.80
CA ALA A 142 -2.52 -8.12 7.62
C ALA A 142 -3.89 -8.41 6.96
N PHE A 143 -3.90 -8.87 5.71
CA PHE A 143 -5.08 -9.13 4.89
C PHE A 143 -4.89 -10.37 4.01
N GLU A 144 -5.98 -10.98 3.54
CA GLU A 144 -5.93 -12.10 2.58
C GLU A 144 -5.80 -11.57 1.15
N MET A 145 -4.70 -11.85 0.44
CA MET A 145 -4.51 -11.40 -0.95
C MET A 145 -5.63 -11.84 -1.91
N VAL A 146 -5.93 -11.00 -2.90
CA VAL A 146 -6.86 -11.39 -3.97
C VAL A 146 -6.30 -12.57 -4.80
N LYS A 147 -7.14 -13.58 -5.05
CA LYS A 147 -6.84 -14.80 -5.82
C LYS A 147 -7.09 -14.59 -7.32
N ILE A 148 -6.26 -13.76 -7.96
CA ILE A 148 -6.43 -13.40 -9.37
C ILE A 148 -6.01 -14.46 -10.39
N LYS A 149 -5.54 -15.64 -9.96
CA LYS A 149 -4.88 -16.62 -10.86
C LYS A 149 -5.77 -17.00 -12.04
N ASP A 150 -7.07 -17.13 -11.80
CA ASP A 150 -8.04 -17.55 -12.79
C ASP A 150 -8.46 -16.42 -13.75
N ALA A 151 -8.12 -15.17 -13.42
CA ALA A 151 -8.35 -13.99 -14.27
C ALA A 151 -7.18 -13.71 -15.22
N LEU A 152 -5.99 -14.24 -14.92
CA LEU A 152 -4.82 -13.98 -15.73
C LEU A 152 -4.95 -14.68 -17.08
N PRO A 153 -4.60 -14.01 -18.19
CA PRO A 153 -4.48 -14.68 -19.48
C PRO A 153 -3.59 -15.90 -19.39
N SER A 154 -3.91 -16.93 -20.18
CA SER A 154 -3.16 -18.19 -20.17
C SER A 154 -1.66 -17.94 -20.37
N GLY A 155 -0.82 -18.64 -19.61
CA GLY A 155 0.63 -18.56 -19.68
C GLY A 155 1.29 -17.52 -18.77
N PHE A 156 0.53 -16.64 -18.11
CA PHE A 156 1.09 -15.81 -17.04
C PHE A 156 1.41 -16.63 -15.80
N VAL A 157 2.60 -16.40 -15.23
CA VAL A 157 3.06 -17.04 -13.99
C VAL A 157 3.57 -16.01 -13.01
N LEU A 158 3.39 -16.26 -11.70
CA LEU A 158 3.97 -15.42 -10.64
C LEU A 158 5.49 -15.57 -10.63
N THR A 159 6.22 -14.49 -10.92
CA THR A 159 7.69 -14.48 -10.95
C THR A 159 8.33 -13.58 -9.90
N GLY A 160 7.55 -12.68 -9.29
CA GLY A 160 8.03 -11.79 -8.23
C GLY A 160 6.98 -11.52 -7.16
N ARG A 161 7.45 -11.29 -5.93
CA ARG A 161 6.66 -10.91 -4.77
C ARG A 161 7.53 -10.12 -3.81
N ALA A 162 7.04 -8.97 -3.36
CA ALA A 162 7.62 -8.21 -2.26
C ALA A 162 6.52 -7.84 -1.27
N TYR A 163 6.85 -7.83 0.01
CA TYR A 163 5.97 -7.34 1.06
C TYR A 163 6.38 -5.89 1.35
N GLU A 164 5.41 -4.99 1.40
CA GLU A 164 5.63 -3.55 1.39
C GLU A 164 4.79 -2.88 2.49
N GLY A 165 5.06 -1.59 2.73
CA GLY A 165 4.38 -0.79 3.74
C GLY A 165 4.79 -1.10 5.19
N VAL A 166 3.87 -0.91 6.13
CA VAL A 166 4.14 -1.00 7.57
C VAL A 166 3.95 -2.44 8.05
N LEU A 167 4.97 -2.97 8.75
CA LEU A 167 4.86 -4.23 9.47
C LEU A 167 4.09 -4.01 10.79
N GLY A 168 2.83 -4.39 10.80
CA GLY A 168 1.97 -4.39 11.97
C GLY A 168 2.03 -5.70 12.76
N LYS A 169 1.16 -5.82 13.78
CA LYS A 169 1.04 -7.03 14.62
C LYS A 169 0.65 -8.28 13.83
N THR A 170 -0.17 -8.11 12.79
CA THR A 170 -0.72 -9.21 11.97
C THR A 170 0.06 -9.45 10.68
N GLY A 171 1.00 -8.57 10.33
CA GLY A 171 1.81 -8.68 9.11
C GLY A 171 2.00 -7.33 8.41
N PHE A 172 2.55 -7.39 7.20
CA PHE A 172 2.66 -6.23 6.32
C PHE A 172 1.27 -5.80 5.83
N ASP A 173 1.08 -4.49 5.66
CA ASP A 173 -0.14 -3.90 5.11
C ASP A 173 -0.10 -3.78 3.57
N GLY A 174 1.03 -4.08 2.93
CA GLY A 174 1.16 -4.04 1.48
C GLY A 174 1.80 -5.29 0.88
N VAL A 175 1.41 -5.63 -0.34
CA VAL A 175 2.08 -6.65 -1.16
C VAL A 175 2.16 -6.21 -2.61
N TYR A 176 3.35 -6.36 -3.18
CA TYR A 176 3.62 -6.26 -4.61
C TYR A 176 3.74 -7.67 -5.20
N ARG A 177 3.07 -7.93 -6.32
CA ARG A 177 3.12 -9.18 -7.07
C ARG A 177 3.44 -8.90 -8.54
N LEU A 178 4.35 -9.68 -9.10
CA LEU A 178 4.73 -9.61 -10.51
C LEU A 178 4.40 -10.92 -11.21
N PHE A 179 3.61 -10.81 -12.27
CA PHE A 179 3.28 -11.89 -13.19
C PHE A 179 3.92 -11.63 -14.54
N GLU A 180 4.46 -12.67 -15.15
CA GLU A 180 5.09 -12.59 -16.47
C GLU A 180 4.68 -13.75 -17.34
N HIS A 181 4.50 -13.49 -18.63
CA HIS A 181 4.29 -14.50 -19.64
C HIS A 181 5.65 -14.87 -20.28
N PRO A 182 6.17 -16.11 -20.09
CA PRO A 182 7.52 -16.48 -20.52
C PRO A 182 7.79 -16.31 -22.02
N SER A 183 6.80 -16.64 -22.86
CA SER A 183 6.93 -16.58 -24.32
C SER A 183 6.78 -15.17 -24.90
N THR A 184 5.70 -14.46 -24.60
CA THR A 184 5.41 -13.13 -25.16
C THR A 184 6.16 -11.99 -24.46
N LYS A 185 6.79 -12.26 -23.30
CA LYS A 185 7.39 -11.26 -22.43
C LYS A 185 6.40 -10.22 -21.90
N ALA A 186 5.10 -10.48 -22.00
CA ALA A 186 4.08 -9.67 -21.36
C ALA A 186 4.22 -9.73 -19.83
N ARG A 187 3.88 -8.63 -19.16
CA ARG A 187 4.10 -8.46 -17.72
C ARG A 187 2.89 -7.77 -17.09
N LEU A 188 2.62 -8.12 -15.86
CA LEU A 188 1.61 -7.49 -15.03
C LEU A 188 2.17 -7.34 -13.62
N GLU A 189 2.17 -6.13 -13.10
CA GLU A 189 2.41 -5.87 -11.68
C GLU A 189 1.12 -5.46 -10.99
N ILE A 190 0.98 -5.88 -9.75
CA ILE A 190 -0.16 -5.57 -8.90
C ILE A 190 0.36 -5.29 -7.50
N THR A 191 -0.03 -4.14 -6.98
CA THR A 191 0.14 -3.76 -5.59
C THR A 191 -1.22 -3.72 -4.93
N GLU A 192 -1.35 -4.43 -3.81
CA GLU A 192 -2.49 -4.32 -2.91
C GLU A 192 -1.99 -3.73 -1.59
N THR A 193 -2.68 -2.69 -1.11
CA THR A 193 -2.41 -2.08 0.20
C THR A 193 -3.70 -2.05 1.01
N HIS A 194 -3.65 -2.59 2.22
CA HIS A 194 -4.75 -2.56 3.18
C HIS A 194 -4.95 -1.14 3.72
N ILE A 195 -6.20 -0.69 3.70
CA ILE A 195 -6.64 0.61 4.18
C ILE A 195 -7.09 0.44 5.62
N HIS A 196 -6.34 1.01 6.55
CA HIS A 196 -6.67 0.88 7.95
C HIS A 196 -7.82 1.83 8.35
N PRO A 197 -8.82 1.38 9.13
CA PRO A 197 -9.93 2.22 9.58
C PRO A 197 -9.49 3.44 10.41
N ASP A 198 -8.38 3.35 11.13
CA ASP A 198 -7.80 4.44 11.92
C ASP A 198 -6.99 5.44 11.07
N LYS A 199 -6.76 5.12 9.79
CA LYS A 199 -6.03 5.95 8.83
C LYS A 199 -6.82 6.05 7.53
N PRO A 200 -7.93 6.82 7.54
CA PRO A 200 -8.79 6.93 6.37
C PRO A 200 -8.02 7.47 5.16
N LEU A 201 -8.29 6.88 4.00
CA LEU A 201 -7.71 7.23 2.71
C LEU A 201 -8.56 8.32 2.05
N THR A 202 -7.98 9.48 1.82
CA THR A 202 -8.61 10.55 1.05
C THR A 202 -8.08 10.55 -0.38
N LEU A 203 -8.99 10.42 -1.35
CA LEU A 203 -8.69 10.42 -2.78
C LEU A 203 -9.30 11.65 -3.45
N ILE A 204 -8.61 12.17 -4.46
CA ILE A 204 -9.11 13.29 -5.26
C ILE A 204 -10.01 12.76 -6.36
N LYS A 205 -11.30 13.07 -6.28
CA LYS A 205 -12.36 12.54 -7.14
C LYS A 205 -12.05 12.71 -8.63
N GLU A 206 -11.53 13.86 -9.01
CA GLU A 206 -11.27 14.24 -10.42
C GLU A 206 -10.18 13.39 -11.09
N LEU A 207 -9.40 12.62 -10.32
CA LEU A 207 -8.43 11.66 -10.84
C LEU A 207 -9.04 10.28 -11.14
N TYR A 208 -10.25 9.98 -10.63
CA TYR A 208 -10.94 8.70 -10.78
C TYR A 208 -12.20 8.89 -11.63
N ARG A 209 -12.01 8.94 -12.95
CA ARG A 209 -13.03 9.40 -13.91
C ARG A 209 -13.84 8.29 -14.53
N GLU A 210 -13.29 7.09 -14.52
CA GLU A 210 -13.97 5.91 -15.02
C GLU A 210 -14.77 5.27 -13.88
N ASP A 211 -15.80 4.52 -14.24
CA ASP A 211 -16.54 3.67 -13.31
C ASP A 211 -16.49 2.22 -13.79
N LEU A 212 -16.18 1.31 -12.87
CA LEU A 212 -16.30 -0.12 -13.11
C LEU A 212 -17.17 -0.72 -12.02
N ASN A 213 -18.40 -1.09 -12.38
CA ASN A 213 -19.36 -1.72 -11.46
C ASN A 213 -19.62 -0.87 -10.19
N GLY A 214 -19.82 0.44 -10.38
CA GLY A 214 -20.08 1.40 -9.30
C GLY A 214 -18.85 1.75 -8.46
N THR A 215 -17.65 1.41 -8.93
CA THR A 215 -16.39 1.74 -8.28
C THR A 215 -15.60 2.74 -9.13
N PRO A 216 -15.25 3.92 -8.57
CA PRO A 216 -14.36 4.86 -9.23
C PRO A 216 -13.03 4.21 -9.57
N LEU A 217 -12.62 4.38 -10.83
CA LEU A 217 -11.39 3.83 -11.40
C LEU A 217 -10.57 4.98 -12.01
N ARG A 218 -9.29 5.02 -11.68
CA ARG A 218 -8.30 5.75 -12.47
C ARG A 218 -7.69 4.79 -13.46
N PHE A 219 -8.07 4.93 -14.72
CA PHE A 219 -7.50 4.17 -15.82
C PHE A 219 -6.60 5.07 -16.65
N GLU A 220 -5.42 4.58 -17.02
CA GLU A 220 -4.47 5.32 -17.85
C GLU A 220 -3.86 4.41 -18.91
N GLN A 221 -3.63 4.99 -20.10
CA GLN A 221 -2.78 4.40 -21.12
C GLN A 221 -1.44 5.13 -21.15
N LEU A 222 -0.35 4.39 -21.00
CA LEU A 222 1.01 4.92 -21.03
C LEU A 222 1.76 4.35 -22.23
N ILE A 223 2.71 5.11 -22.75
CA ILE A 223 3.53 4.71 -23.89
C ILE A 223 5.00 4.96 -23.53
N ASP A 224 5.85 3.95 -23.76
CA ASP A 224 7.29 4.12 -23.57
C ASP A 224 8.00 4.67 -24.82
N LYS A 225 9.31 4.91 -24.70
CA LYS A 225 10.12 5.45 -25.79
C LYS A 225 10.21 4.53 -27.02
N LYS A 226 9.81 3.25 -26.89
CA LYS A 226 9.78 2.26 -27.96
C LYS A 226 8.36 2.06 -28.51
N SER A 227 7.42 2.91 -28.12
CA SER A 227 6.00 2.81 -28.46
C SER A 227 5.32 1.55 -27.91
N ASP A 228 5.90 0.91 -26.89
CA ASP A 228 5.20 -0.15 -26.18
C ASP A 228 4.06 0.48 -25.36
N VAL A 229 2.86 -0.08 -25.48
CA VAL A 229 1.67 0.36 -24.75
C VAL A 229 1.60 -0.36 -23.40
N TYR A 230 1.24 0.42 -22.39
CA TYR A 230 1.01 -0.03 -21.02
C TYR A 230 -0.39 0.43 -20.62
N TYR A 231 -1.08 -0.42 -19.87
CA TYR A 231 -2.34 -0.06 -19.23
C TYR A 231 -2.12 -0.03 -17.73
N HIS A 232 -2.59 1.05 -17.11
CA HIS A 232 -2.50 1.28 -15.69
C HIS A 232 -3.89 1.49 -15.11
N GLY A 233 -4.15 0.94 -13.93
CA GLY A 233 -5.44 0.97 -13.28
C GLY A 233 -5.28 1.09 -11.77
N GLU A 234 -5.98 2.04 -11.16
CA GLU A 234 -6.04 2.21 -9.71
C GLU A 234 -7.47 2.37 -9.23
N PHE A 235 -7.80 1.66 -8.16
CA PHE A 235 -9.13 1.69 -7.58
C PHE A 235 -9.09 1.27 -6.11
N VAL A 236 -10.16 1.60 -5.40
CA VAL A 236 -10.42 1.07 -4.07
C VAL A 236 -11.49 0.01 -4.15
N ALA A 237 -11.21 -1.17 -3.58
CA ALA A 237 -12.17 -2.25 -3.46
C ALA A 237 -12.19 -2.78 -2.03
N GLY A 238 -13.29 -2.47 -1.33
CA GLY A 238 -13.45 -2.79 0.08
C GLY A 238 -12.46 -2.04 0.96
N ASP A 239 -11.64 -2.78 1.71
CA ASP A 239 -10.58 -2.27 2.57
C ASP A 239 -9.22 -2.19 1.86
N ARG A 240 -9.20 -2.15 0.52
CA ARG A 240 -7.95 -2.19 -0.25
C ARG A 240 -7.85 -1.07 -1.25
N TYR A 241 -6.66 -0.51 -1.30
CA TYR A 241 -6.16 0.22 -2.45
C TYR A 241 -5.43 -0.75 -3.37
N VAL A 242 -5.78 -0.76 -4.64
CA VAL A 242 -5.18 -1.63 -5.65
C VAL A 242 -4.61 -0.76 -6.77
N SER A 243 -3.36 -1.02 -7.15
CA SER A 243 -2.69 -0.39 -8.28
C SER A 243 -2.09 -1.47 -9.17
N MET A 244 -2.35 -1.38 -10.47
CA MET A 244 -2.01 -2.43 -11.44
C MET A 244 -1.43 -1.81 -12.69
N THR A 245 -0.36 -2.41 -13.22
CA THR A 245 0.19 -2.01 -14.52
C THR A 245 0.49 -3.23 -15.36
N SER A 246 0.03 -3.23 -16.61
CA SER A 246 0.38 -4.24 -17.60
C SER A 246 1.25 -3.68 -18.71
N ARG A 247 2.04 -4.57 -19.31
CA ARG A 247 2.75 -4.36 -20.57
C ARG A 247 2.52 -5.58 -21.44
N GLY A 248 2.12 -5.36 -22.69
CA GLY A 248 1.91 -6.45 -23.66
C GLY A 248 0.64 -7.26 -23.43
N MET A 249 -0.26 -6.80 -22.56
CA MET A 249 -1.67 -7.21 -22.57
C MET A 249 -2.45 -6.29 -23.49
N ASN A 250 -3.50 -6.79 -24.13
CA ASN A 250 -4.49 -5.91 -24.77
C ASN A 250 -5.46 -5.32 -23.73
N LEU A 251 -6.22 -4.30 -24.12
CA LEU A 251 -7.13 -3.61 -23.20
C LEU A 251 -8.19 -4.55 -22.60
N PRO A 252 -8.91 -5.39 -23.39
CA PRO A 252 -9.87 -6.35 -22.82
C PRO A 252 -9.27 -7.31 -21.78
N GLU A 253 -8.06 -7.84 -22.04
CA GLU A 253 -7.34 -8.69 -21.07
C GLU A 253 -7.07 -7.93 -19.78
N PHE A 254 -6.53 -6.71 -19.88
CA PHE A 254 -6.23 -5.90 -18.69
C PHE A 254 -7.49 -5.59 -17.88
N MET A 255 -8.56 -5.16 -18.55
CA MET A 255 -9.83 -4.83 -17.89
C MET A 255 -10.48 -6.06 -17.25
N THR A 256 -10.32 -7.26 -17.83
CA THR A 256 -10.77 -8.52 -17.21
C THR A 256 -10.05 -8.76 -15.88
N VAL A 257 -8.72 -8.53 -15.83
CA VAL A 257 -7.97 -8.71 -14.58
C VAL A 257 -8.40 -7.65 -13.54
N VAL A 258 -8.62 -6.40 -13.95
CA VAL A 258 -9.11 -5.32 -13.07
C VAL A 258 -10.47 -5.72 -12.46
N ASP A 259 -11.43 -6.14 -13.28
CA ASP A 259 -12.78 -6.49 -12.82
C ASP A 259 -12.79 -7.68 -11.86
N VAL A 260 -12.04 -8.75 -12.17
CA VAL A 260 -11.95 -9.90 -11.25
C VAL A 260 -11.23 -9.51 -9.96
N THR A 261 -10.20 -8.67 -10.03
CA THR A 261 -9.49 -8.19 -8.83
C THR A 261 -10.41 -7.38 -7.93
N LEU A 262 -11.19 -6.49 -8.52
CA LEU A 262 -12.21 -5.70 -7.83
C LEU A 262 -13.28 -6.58 -7.20
N THR A 263 -13.84 -7.53 -7.96
CA THR A 263 -14.90 -8.43 -7.50
C THR A 263 -14.43 -9.27 -6.32
N GLN A 264 -13.25 -9.86 -6.41
CA GLN A 264 -12.71 -10.68 -5.33
C GLN A 264 -12.31 -9.86 -4.10
N ALA A 265 -11.73 -8.66 -4.27
CA ALA A 265 -11.42 -7.79 -3.14
C ALA A 265 -12.69 -7.43 -2.35
N LYS A 266 -13.80 -7.14 -3.04
CA LYS A 266 -15.11 -6.93 -2.42
C LYS A 266 -15.67 -8.20 -1.73
N ALA A 267 -15.40 -9.39 -2.27
CA ALA A 267 -15.86 -10.65 -1.68
C ALA A 267 -15.11 -10.99 -0.38
N VAL A 268 -13.77 -10.86 -0.39
CA VAL A 268 -12.94 -11.15 0.79
C VAL A 268 -13.32 -10.25 1.97
N GLN A 269 -13.64 -8.98 1.73
CA GLN A 269 -14.13 -8.08 2.79
C GLN A 269 -15.43 -8.57 3.42
N LYS A 270 -16.34 -9.16 2.63
CA LYS A 270 -17.64 -9.65 3.10
C LYS A 270 -17.56 -11.01 3.79
N GLY A 271 -16.36 -11.62 3.88
CA GLY A 271 -16.19 -12.97 4.40
C GLY A 271 -16.85 -14.05 3.54
N LEU A 272 -17.02 -13.78 2.23
CA LEU A 272 -17.61 -14.67 1.23
C LEU A 272 -16.54 -15.45 0.47
#